data_AF-A0A125JTF7-F1
#
_entry.id   AF-A0A125JTF7-F1
#
_cell.length_a   1.000
_cell.length_b   1.000
_cell.length_c   1.000
_cell.angle_alpha   90.00
_cell.angle_beta   90.00
_cell.angle_gamma   90.00
#
_symmetry.space_group_name_H-M   'P 1'
#
loop_
_entity.id
_entity.type
_entity.pdbx_description
1 polymer ?
#
loop_
_entity_poly.entity_id
_entity_poly.type
_entity_poly.pdbx_seq_one_letter_code
_entity_poly.pdbx_strand_id
1 'polypeptide(L)'
;MFWIAVVGVSLVVASTVVVIRFRAYAGLERAAKSWDARRDAHVADVFRVESRPIVLLAGAHRFSHDDAENTASAIAGGDLLLKSQTTPDKTTAIEARWFGALPYTVGEAPADYDASRQLAVLDGLIAKLLDPVAGPIAMLPPALPLVVRLHVTAPALTESVEERFQLAWRQRGLRDVSAANDPEAPGLMSLDAWLDAPSGDAHDHATLLVVIELHSLMAERPPKGSAEAGVALLMAPEDVAQRSRLAPMAQIHRPRQGTVATLRDTLAFALRWGETDAGAIQHLWHSGFDRVGQQALLSATRAGGITLMAEQRISGEHDLDRTVGDSGIAADWLALACACDFAQTFGGPQLVARQSGRESILGVVRATNRPSFPASL
;
A
#
# COMPACT_ATOMS: atom_id res chain seq x y z
N MET A 1 71.03 -41.61 -26.31
CA MET A 1 71.07 -40.90 -25.01
C MET A 1 71.09 -39.38 -25.17
N PHE A 2 72.05 -38.78 -25.89
CA PHE A 2 72.16 -37.32 -26.05
C PHE A 2 70.88 -36.63 -26.58
N TRP A 3 70.32 -37.10 -27.70
CA TRP A 3 69.12 -36.49 -28.31
C TRP A 3 67.86 -36.59 -27.44
N ILE A 4 67.73 -37.66 -26.65
CA ILE A 4 66.61 -37.85 -25.73
C ILE A 4 66.68 -36.85 -24.58
N ALA A 5 67.89 -36.56 -24.07
CA ALA A 5 68.08 -35.57 -23.00
C ALA A 5 67.82 -34.14 -23.49
N VAL A 6 68.31 -33.78 -24.68
CA VAL A 6 68.09 -32.43 -25.25
C VAL A 6 66.60 -32.17 -25.51
N VAL A 7 65.93 -33.09 -26.21
CA VAL A 7 64.49 -32.93 -26.51
C VAL A 7 63.64 -33.05 -25.26
N GLY A 8 63.94 -34.03 -24.38
CA GLY A 8 63.19 -34.27 -23.16
C GLY A 8 63.24 -33.10 -22.18
N VAL A 9 64.43 -32.54 -21.92
CA VAL A 9 64.59 -31.40 -21.02
C VAL A 9 63.90 -30.16 -21.58
N SER A 10 64.06 -29.84 -22.87
CA SER A 10 63.37 -28.71 -23.50
C SER A 10 61.85 -28.82 -23.41
N LEU A 11 61.30 -30.04 -23.60
CA LEU A 11 59.87 -30.28 -23.55
C LEU A 11 59.31 -30.18 -22.12
N VAL A 12 60.06 -30.66 -21.12
CA VAL A 12 59.70 -30.52 -19.70
C VAL A 12 59.72 -29.06 -19.26
N VAL A 13 60.75 -28.30 -19.65
CA VAL A 13 60.84 -26.86 -19.34
C VAL A 13 59.69 -26.09 -19.98
N ALA A 14 59.43 -26.31 -21.28
CA ALA A 14 58.32 -25.68 -21.98
C ALA A 14 56.95 -26.03 -21.36
N SER A 15 56.74 -27.31 -21.03
CA SER A 15 55.51 -27.77 -20.37
C SER A 15 55.34 -27.13 -18.99
N THR A 16 56.41 -27.00 -18.22
CA THR A 16 56.39 -26.37 -16.89
C THR A 16 55.99 -24.91 -16.98
N VAL A 17 56.55 -24.15 -17.94
CA VAL A 17 56.19 -22.74 -18.16
C VAL A 17 54.71 -22.59 -18.51
N VAL A 18 54.20 -23.44 -19.42
CA VAL A 18 52.78 -23.43 -19.83
C VAL A 18 51.87 -23.79 -18.66
N VAL A 19 52.20 -24.84 -17.89
CA VAL A 19 51.41 -25.27 -16.74
C VAL A 19 51.38 -24.20 -15.65
N ILE A 20 52.50 -23.52 -15.36
CA ILE A 20 52.53 -22.42 -14.39
C ILE A 20 51.62 -21.27 -14.84
N ARG A 21 51.74 -20.85 -16.11
CA ARG A 21 50.89 -19.79 -16.70
C ARG A 21 49.41 -20.17 -16.65
N PHE A 22 49.08 -21.41 -17.02
CA PHE A 22 47.71 -21.91 -16.99
C PHE A 22 47.15 -21.98 -15.56
N ARG A 23 47.94 -22.45 -14.59
CA ARG A 23 47.53 -22.49 -13.18
C ARG A 23 47.33 -21.08 -12.61
N ALA A 24 48.18 -20.12 -12.98
CA ALA A 24 48.03 -18.72 -12.57
C ALA A 24 46.75 -18.12 -13.15
N TYR A 25 46.50 -18.31 -14.46
CA TYR A 25 45.26 -17.87 -15.10
C TYR A 25 44.02 -18.51 -14.48
N ALA A 26 44.01 -19.84 -14.31
CA ALA A 26 42.91 -20.56 -13.66
C ALA A 26 42.74 -20.13 -12.19
N GLY A 27 43.80 -19.69 -11.51
CA GLY A 27 43.75 -19.10 -10.18
C GLY A 27 43.02 -17.76 -10.18
N LEU A 28 43.37 -16.87 -11.10
CA LEU A 28 42.71 -15.58 -11.29
C LEU A 28 41.23 -15.75 -11.66
N GLU A 29 40.92 -16.67 -12.58
CA GLU A 29 39.55 -16.96 -12.98
C GLU A 29 38.71 -17.50 -11.80
N ARG A 30 39.24 -18.43 -11.01
CA ARG A 30 38.56 -18.92 -9.79
C ARG A 30 38.39 -17.82 -8.75
N ALA A 31 39.40 -16.97 -8.57
CA ALA A 31 39.32 -15.84 -7.65
C ALA A 31 38.20 -14.88 -8.08
N ALA A 32 38.14 -14.51 -9.36
CA ALA A 32 37.07 -13.68 -9.92
C ALA A 32 35.69 -14.32 -9.73
N LYS A 33 35.51 -15.59 -10.11
CA LYS A 33 34.24 -16.32 -9.90
C LYS A 33 33.84 -16.39 -8.43
N SER A 34 34.79 -16.60 -7.52
CA SER A 34 34.52 -16.63 -6.08
C SER A 34 34.16 -15.26 -5.52
N TRP A 35 34.75 -14.19 -6.07
CA TRP A 35 34.43 -12.81 -5.73
C TRP A 35 33.02 -12.45 -6.20
N ASP A 36 32.69 -12.76 -7.46
CA ASP A 36 31.37 -12.53 -8.03
C ASP A 36 30.28 -13.28 -7.24
N ALA A 37 30.52 -14.56 -6.92
CA ALA A 37 29.58 -15.35 -6.11
C ALA A 37 29.37 -14.75 -4.71
N ARG A 38 30.42 -14.27 -4.03
CA ARG A 38 30.30 -13.61 -2.72
C ARG A 38 29.58 -12.28 -2.82
N ARG A 39 29.87 -11.49 -3.84
CA ARG A 39 29.20 -10.22 -4.11
C ARG A 39 27.71 -10.45 -4.35
N ASP A 40 27.37 -11.40 -5.20
CA ASP A 40 25.98 -11.69 -5.55
C ASP A 40 25.21 -12.22 -4.34
N ALA A 41 25.83 -13.09 -3.53
CA ALA A 41 25.27 -13.54 -2.26
C ALA A 41 25.06 -12.38 -1.26
N HIS A 42 26.03 -11.47 -1.15
CA HIS A 42 25.90 -10.29 -0.29
C HIS A 42 24.79 -9.35 -0.75
N VAL A 43 24.70 -9.07 -2.06
CA VAL A 43 23.64 -8.24 -2.64
C VAL A 43 22.27 -8.88 -2.41
N ALA A 44 22.15 -10.21 -2.57
CA ALA A 44 20.91 -10.93 -2.30
C ALA A 44 20.51 -10.87 -0.82
N ASP A 45 21.47 -10.99 0.10
CA ASP A 45 21.22 -10.94 1.54
C ASP A 45 20.74 -9.56 1.99
N VAL A 46 21.42 -8.49 1.56
CA VAL A 46 20.99 -7.10 1.80
C VAL A 46 19.59 -6.90 1.23
N PHE A 47 19.35 -7.35 0.00
CA PHE A 47 18.06 -7.19 -0.64
C PHE A 47 16.93 -7.88 0.14
N ARG A 48 17.15 -9.10 0.63
CA ARG A 48 16.17 -9.85 1.43
C ARG A 48 15.83 -9.17 2.76
N VAL A 49 16.81 -8.50 3.38
CA VAL A 49 16.56 -7.75 4.62
C VAL A 49 15.76 -6.48 4.32
N GLU A 50 16.12 -5.79 3.25
CA GLU A 50 15.47 -4.54 2.81
C GLU A 50 14.09 -4.75 2.17
N SER A 51 13.77 -5.97 1.68
CA SER A 51 12.48 -6.34 1.08
C SER A 51 11.42 -6.79 2.09
N ARG A 52 11.72 -6.78 3.38
CA ARG A 52 10.79 -7.20 4.44
C ARG A 52 9.51 -6.37 4.37
N PRO A 53 8.33 -7.00 4.25
CA PRO A 53 7.08 -6.27 4.16
C PRO A 53 6.57 -5.84 5.54
N ILE A 54 5.68 -4.86 5.51
CA ILE A 54 4.70 -4.67 6.58
C ILE A 54 3.55 -5.60 6.29
N VAL A 55 3.07 -6.33 7.29
CA VAL A 55 1.89 -7.16 7.13
C VAL A 55 0.63 -6.41 7.54
N LEU A 56 -0.43 -6.57 6.76
CA LEU A 56 -1.78 -6.17 7.13
C LEU A 56 -2.42 -7.32 7.91
N LEU A 57 -2.80 -7.07 9.15
CA LEU A 57 -3.50 -8.02 10.02
C LEU A 57 -5.02 -7.94 9.84
N ALA A 58 -5.52 -6.72 9.64
CA ALA A 58 -6.93 -6.42 9.43
C ALA A 58 -7.10 -5.07 8.75
N GLY A 59 -8.13 -4.91 7.92
CA GLY A 59 -8.39 -3.66 7.23
C GLY A 59 -9.87 -3.43 6.97
N ALA A 60 -10.25 -2.15 6.91
CA ALA A 60 -11.57 -1.70 6.52
C ALA A 60 -11.45 -0.41 5.70
N HIS A 61 -12.30 -0.24 4.70
CA HIS A 61 -12.43 1.00 3.96
C HIS A 61 -13.89 1.27 3.62
N ARG A 62 -14.25 2.55 3.56
CA ARG A 62 -15.61 3.04 3.30
C ARG A 62 -15.55 4.35 2.52
N PHE A 63 -16.44 4.51 1.56
CA PHE A 63 -16.67 5.75 0.80
C PHE A 63 -18.16 5.94 0.44
N SER A 64 -18.99 4.94 0.73
CA SER A 64 -20.44 4.96 0.54
C SER A 64 -21.15 4.52 1.82
N HIS A 65 -22.41 4.94 1.97
CA HIS A 65 -23.28 4.42 3.02
C HIS A 65 -23.71 2.97 2.74
N ASP A 66 -23.80 2.58 1.46
CA ASP A 66 -24.13 1.22 1.04
C ASP A 66 -22.90 0.30 1.17
N ASP A 67 -23.00 -0.69 2.05
CA ASP A 67 -21.91 -1.64 2.31
C ASP A 67 -21.55 -2.48 1.08
N ALA A 68 -22.47 -2.69 0.13
CA ALA A 68 -22.18 -3.43 -1.10
C ALA A 68 -21.27 -2.64 -2.06
N GLU A 69 -21.40 -1.32 -2.08
CA GLU A 69 -20.55 -0.44 -2.90
C GLU A 69 -19.12 -0.36 -2.35
N ASN A 70 -18.92 -0.56 -1.04
CA ASN A 70 -17.63 -0.42 -0.36
C ASN A 70 -16.66 -1.60 -0.54
N THR A 71 -16.91 -2.52 -1.47
CA THR A 71 -16.03 -3.67 -1.71
C THR A 71 -15.02 -3.35 -2.82
N ALA A 72 -13.79 -3.87 -2.72
CA ALA A 72 -12.82 -3.73 -3.82
C ALA A 72 -13.35 -4.33 -5.14
N SER A 73 -14.19 -5.37 -5.05
CA SER A 73 -14.86 -5.98 -6.20
C SER A 73 -15.81 -5.02 -6.92
N ALA A 74 -16.54 -4.19 -6.17
CA ALA A 74 -17.46 -3.20 -6.75
C ALA A 74 -16.72 -2.11 -7.53
N ILE A 75 -15.57 -1.66 -7.01
CA ILE A 75 -14.66 -0.77 -7.74
C ILE A 75 -14.14 -1.47 -9.01
N ALA A 76 -13.64 -2.70 -8.85
CA ALA A 76 -12.97 -3.44 -9.89
C ALA A 76 -13.90 -3.86 -11.05
N GLY A 77 -15.19 -4.07 -10.76
CA GLY A 77 -16.22 -4.37 -11.74
C GLY A 77 -16.58 -3.19 -12.65
N GLY A 78 -16.16 -1.96 -12.32
CA GLY A 78 -16.43 -0.76 -13.12
C GLY A 78 -17.88 -0.24 -13.07
N ASP A 79 -18.75 -0.90 -12.30
CA ASP A 79 -20.15 -0.49 -12.09
C ASP A 79 -20.25 0.78 -11.22
N LEU A 80 -19.20 1.07 -10.46
CA LEU A 80 -19.09 2.21 -9.56
C LEU A 80 -18.36 3.36 -10.25
N LEU A 81 -19.09 4.43 -10.56
CA LEU A 81 -18.53 5.68 -11.09
C LEU A 81 -18.89 6.84 -10.17
N LEU A 82 -18.03 7.86 -10.15
CA LEU A 82 -18.38 9.15 -9.56
C LEU A 82 -19.55 9.75 -10.34
N LYS A 83 -20.59 10.18 -9.62
CA LYS A 83 -21.83 10.70 -10.20
C LYS A 83 -22.13 12.08 -9.64
N SER A 84 -22.77 12.91 -10.44
CA SER A 84 -23.37 14.15 -9.96
C SER A 84 -24.51 13.84 -9.01
N GLN A 85 -24.42 14.37 -7.80
CA GLN A 85 -25.51 14.35 -6.83
C GLN A 85 -25.88 15.76 -6.38
N THR A 86 -27.14 15.89 -6.01
CA THR A 86 -27.72 17.18 -5.63
C THR A 86 -27.43 17.46 -4.16
N THR A 87 -27.02 18.70 -3.88
CA THR A 87 -26.79 19.19 -2.52
C THR A 87 -28.06 19.08 -1.65
N PRO A 88 -27.94 18.93 -0.32
CA PRO A 88 -29.07 18.80 0.60
C PRO A 88 -30.21 19.83 0.43
N ASP A 89 -29.87 21.08 0.09
CA ASP A 89 -30.80 22.19 -0.18
C ASP A 89 -31.51 22.11 -1.55
N LYS A 90 -31.17 21.11 -2.37
CA LYS A 90 -31.68 20.86 -3.72
C LYS A 90 -31.38 21.95 -4.75
N THR A 91 -30.40 22.82 -4.49
CA THR A 91 -30.10 23.96 -5.38
C THR A 91 -29.06 23.64 -6.44
N THR A 92 -28.10 22.76 -6.14
CA THR A 92 -26.90 22.58 -6.96
C THR A 92 -26.61 21.10 -7.15
N ALA A 93 -26.18 20.71 -8.35
CA ALA A 93 -25.65 19.37 -8.62
C ALA A 93 -24.12 19.44 -8.72
N ILE A 94 -23.44 18.59 -7.95
CA ILE A 94 -21.98 18.52 -7.89
C ILE A 94 -21.56 17.07 -8.14
N GLU A 95 -20.59 16.89 -9.02
CA GLU A 95 -19.90 15.61 -9.21
C GLU A 95 -18.93 15.42 -8.04
N ALA A 96 -19.42 14.84 -6.94
CA ALA A 96 -18.65 14.54 -5.74
C ALA A 96 -19.38 13.43 -4.96
N ARG A 97 -18.65 12.69 -4.11
CA ARG A 97 -19.20 11.62 -3.26
C ARG A 97 -19.16 12.03 -1.79
N TRP A 98 -20.24 11.77 -1.06
CA TRP A 98 -20.30 12.03 0.37
C TRP A 98 -21.18 11.00 1.06
N PHE A 99 -20.90 10.69 2.33
CA PHE A 99 -21.74 9.85 3.17
C PHE A 99 -23.09 10.52 3.43
N GLY A 100 -24.12 9.78 3.82
CA GLY A 100 -25.51 10.26 3.92
C GLY A 100 -25.73 11.74 4.28
N ALA A 101 -26.69 12.37 3.62
CA ALA A 101 -27.10 13.74 3.88
C ALA A 101 -28.43 13.75 4.65
N LEU A 102 -28.48 14.49 5.76
CA LEU A 102 -29.74 14.78 6.44
C LEU A 102 -30.56 15.77 5.58
N PRO A 103 -31.90 15.77 5.65
CA PRO A 103 -32.69 16.80 4.98
C PRO A 103 -32.31 18.20 5.48
N TYR A 104 -31.99 19.12 4.57
CA TYR A 104 -31.72 20.52 4.93
C TYR A 104 -33.04 21.25 5.22
N THR A 105 -33.14 21.89 6.38
CA THR A 105 -34.35 22.63 6.76
C THR A 105 -34.24 24.10 6.36
N VAL A 106 -35.27 24.64 5.70
CA VAL A 106 -35.29 26.07 5.33
C VAL A 106 -35.23 26.93 6.59
N GLY A 107 -34.19 27.77 6.69
CA GLY A 107 -33.93 28.65 7.84
C GLY A 107 -32.89 28.11 8.83
N GLU A 108 -32.43 26.87 8.67
CA GLU A 108 -31.26 26.34 9.36
C GLU A 108 -29.98 27.05 8.88
N ALA A 109 -29.01 27.25 9.77
CA ALA A 109 -27.73 27.80 9.38
C ALA A 109 -26.88 26.71 8.68
N PRO A 110 -26.25 27.00 7.52
CA PRO A 110 -25.39 26.03 6.82
C PRO A 110 -24.31 25.38 7.69
N ALA A 111 -23.71 26.13 8.61
CA ALA A 111 -22.67 25.63 9.51
C ALA A 111 -23.22 24.63 10.55
N ASP A 112 -24.40 24.91 11.12
CA ASP A 112 -25.02 24.03 12.13
C ASP A 112 -25.46 22.70 11.49
N TYR A 113 -25.96 22.76 10.25
CA TYR A 113 -26.28 21.58 9.46
C TYR A 113 -25.04 20.72 9.22
N ASP A 114 -23.95 21.32 8.73
CA ASP A 114 -22.73 20.58 8.40
C ASP A 114 -22.06 19.99 9.66
N ALA A 115 -22.07 20.71 10.79
CA ALA A 115 -21.60 20.21 12.08
C ALA A 115 -22.39 18.98 12.54
N SER A 116 -23.72 19.09 12.54
CA SER A 116 -24.62 18.00 12.95
C SER A 116 -24.48 16.76 12.04
N ARG A 117 -24.34 16.99 10.73
CA ARG A 117 -24.11 15.92 9.76
C ARG A 117 -22.76 15.25 10.00
N GLN A 118 -21.67 16.01 10.08
CA GLN A 118 -20.33 15.45 10.22
C GLN A 118 -20.19 14.67 11.54
N LEU A 119 -20.79 15.14 12.63
CA LEU A 119 -20.85 14.38 13.88
C LEU A 119 -21.52 13.00 13.68
N ALA A 120 -22.73 12.98 13.10
CA ALA A 120 -23.47 11.74 12.88
C ALA A 120 -22.76 10.77 11.93
N VAL A 121 -22.15 11.31 10.86
CA VAL A 121 -21.37 10.53 9.89
C VAL A 121 -20.10 9.98 10.55
N LEU A 122 -19.36 10.81 11.28
CA LEU A 122 -18.11 10.41 11.93
C LEU A 122 -18.32 9.27 12.92
N ASP A 123 -19.35 9.37 13.77
CA ASP A 123 -19.68 8.33 14.75
C ASP A 123 -19.96 6.98 14.07
N GLY A 124 -20.83 6.99 13.06
CA GLY A 124 -21.17 5.79 12.30
C GLY A 124 -19.98 5.22 11.53
N LEU A 125 -19.15 6.11 10.97
CA LEU A 125 -17.99 5.72 10.17
C LEU A 125 -16.88 5.12 11.04
N ILE A 126 -16.49 5.76 12.15
CA ILE A 126 -15.53 5.19 13.11
C ILE A 126 -16.03 3.83 13.59
N ALA A 127 -17.32 3.73 13.90
CA ALA A 127 -17.90 2.46 14.31
C ALA A 127 -17.70 1.38 13.23
N LYS A 128 -18.12 1.64 11.99
CA LYS A 128 -17.98 0.69 10.87
C LYS A 128 -16.53 0.34 10.53
N LEU A 129 -15.59 1.28 10.72
CA LEU A 129 -14.16 1.06 10.48
C LEU A 129 -13.51 0.22 11.57
N LEU A 130 -13.93 0.38 12.82
CA LEU A 130 -13.38 -0.37 13.95
C LEU A 130 -13.91 -1.82 14.03
N ASP A 131 -15.10 -2.11 13.53
CA ASP A 131 -15.70 -3.45 13.63
C ASP A 131 -14.83 -4.58 13.05
N PRO A 132 -14.26 -4.47 11.83
CA PRO A 132 -13.43 -5.53 11.25
C PRO A 132 -12.07 -5.69 11.94
N VAL A 133 -11.56 -4.63 12.59
CA VAL A 133 -10.24 -4.64 13.23
C VAL A 133 -10.31 -4.98 14.73
N ALA A 134 -11.48 -4.89 15.36
CA ALA A 134 -11.66 -5.10 16.79
C ALA A 134 -11.23 -6.51 17.26
N GLY A 135 -11.66 -7.56 16.55
CA GLY A 135 -11.27 -8.94 16.83
C GLY A 135 -9.75 -9.16 16.70
N PRO A 136 -9.14 -8.77 15.57
CA PRO A 136 -7.68 -8.80 15.39
C PRO A 136 -6.90 -8.01 16.46
N ILE A 137 -7.39 -6.85 16.90
CA ILE A 137 -6.80 -6.09 18.01
C ILE A 137 -6.86 -6.88 19.33
N ALA A 138 -7.99 -7.53 19.63
CA ALA A 138 -8.14 -8.35 20.83
C ALA A 138 -7.23 -9.59 20.83
N MET A 139 -6.81 -10.05 19.64
CA MET A 139 -5.88 -11.17 19.46
C MET A 139 -4.41 -10.76 19.59
N LEU A 140 -4.08 -9.47 19.65
CA LEU A 140 -2.71 -9.02 19.86
C LEU A 140 -2.22 -9.46 21.25
N PRO A 141 -0.99 -9.99 21.36
CA PRO A 141 -0.41 -10.29 22.66
C PRO A 141 -0.42 -9.05 23.58
N PRO A 142 -0.74 -9.19 24.88
CA PRO A 142 -0.76 -8.05 25.81
C PRO A 142 0.57 -7.29 25.86
N ALA A 143 1.68 -8.00 25.69
CA ALA A 143 3.04 -7.45 25.68
C ALA A 143 3.40 -6.71 24.38
N LEU A 144 2.67 -6.93 23.28
CA LEU A 144 2.91 -6.20 22.03
C LEU A 144 2.24 -4.82 22.14
N PRO A 145 3.01 -3.71 22.05
CA PRO A 145 2.44 -2.38 22.04
C PRO A 145 1.53 -2.18 20.83
N LEU A 146 0.44 -1.42 21.05
CA LEU A 146 -0.47 -0.98 19.99
C LEU A 146 -0.42 0.55 19.92
N VAL A 147 0.00 1.07 18.78
CA VAL A 147 -0.02 2.50 18.47
C VAL A 147 -1.25 2.79 17.61
N VAL A 148 -2.02 3.81 17.99
CA VAL A 148 -3.13 4.30 17.16
C VAL A 148 -2.73 5.62 16.52
N ARG A 149 -2.76 5.67 15.19
CA ARG A 149 -2.55 6.87 14.39
C ARG A 149 -3.89 7.31 13.81
N LEU A 150 -4.45 8.38 14.35
CA LEU A 150 -5.77 8.89 14.00
C LEU A 150 -5.63 10.19 13.22
N HIS A 151 -6.18 10.20 12.00
CA HIS A 151 -6.11 11.33 11.08
C HIS A 151 -7.51 11.62 10.53
N VAL A 152 -8.14 12.68 10.99
CA VAL A 152 -9.51 13.04 10.61
C VAL A 152 -9.56 14.50 10.17
N THR A 153 -9.96 14.70 8.92
CA THR A 153 -10.36 16.00 8.38
C THR A 153 -11.88 16.06 8.35
N ALA A 154 -12.45 16.90 9.21
CA ALA A 154 -13.90 17.16 9.28
C ALA A 154 -14.11 18.65 9.56
N PRO A 155 -14.09 19.52 8.53
CA PRO A 155 -13.92 20.96 8.70
C PRO A 155 -15.08 21.67 9.41
N ALA A 156 -16.27 21.06 9.48
CA ALA A 156 -17.43 21.61 10.15
C ALA A 156 -17.69 20.98 11.53
N LEU A 157 -16.93 19.96 11.92
CA LEU A 157 -17.09 19.29 13.20
C LEU A 157 -16.70 20.23 14.36
N THR A 158 -17.57 20.34 15.36
CA THR A 158 -17.33 21.14 16.56
C THR A 158 -16.85 20.32 17.75
N GLU A 159 -17.16 19.02 17.76
CA GLU A 159 -16.84 18.06 18.81
C GLU A 159 -15.40 17.53 18.67
N SER A 160 -14.81 17.10 19.79
CA SER A 160 -13.49 16.47 19.77
C SER A 160 -13.52 15.11 19.08
N VAL A 161 -12.77 14.99 17.98
CA VAL A 161 -12.54 13.74 17.26
C VAL A 161 -12.01 12.66 18.19
N GLU A 162 -11.09 13.01 19.09
CA GLU A 162 -10.49 12.10 20.06
C GLU A 162 -11.53 11.54 21.01
N GLU A 163 -12.43 12.37 21.55
CA GLU A 163 -13.51 11.91 22.43
C GLU A 163 -14.47 10.98 21.70
N ARG A 164 -14.85 11.31 20.45
CA ARG A 164 -15.71 10.46 19.61
C ARG A 164 -15.04 9.11 19.32
N PHE A 165 -13.77 9.13 18.95
CA PHE A 165 -12.98 7.92 18.70
C PHE A 165 -12.85 7.07 19.96
N GLN A 166 -12.50 7.67 21.10
CA GLN A 166 -12.33 6.98 22.38
C GLN A 166 -13.65 6.42 22.91
N LEU A 167 -14.79 7.05 22.62
CA LEU A 167 -16.10 6.49 22.91
C LEU A 167 -16.33 5.21 22.09
N ALA A 168 -16.15 5.27 20.77
CA ALA A 168 -16.31 4.13 19.87
C ALA A 168 -15.32 2.98 20.16
N TRP A 169 -14.11 3.34 20.60
CA TRP A 169 -13.06 2.40 21.04
C TRP A 169 -13.48 1.63 22.29
N ARG A 170 -13.92 2.34 23.34
CA ARG A 170 -14.34 1.72 24.62
C ARG A 170 -15.61 0.89 24.48
N GLN A 171 -16.55 1.31 23.62
CA GLN A 171 -17.77 0.53 23.34
C GLN A 171 -17.46 -0.86 22.77
N ARG A 172 -16.30 -1.04 22.14
CA ARG A 172 -15.82 -2.33 21.61
C ARG A 172 -15.01 -3.15 22.60
N GLY A 173 -14.82 -2.65 23.83
CA GLY A 173 -14.06 -3.35 24.88
C GLY A 173 -12.59 -3.55 24.54
N LEU A 174 -12.01 -2.66 23.72
CA LEU A 174 -10.62 -2.74 23.30
C LEU A 174 -9.68 -2.25 24.42
N ARG A 175 -8.44 -2.74 24.41
CA ARG A 175 -7.39 -2.36 25.37
C ARG A 175 -7.16 -0.84 25.39
N ASP A 176 -6.77 -0.30 26.54
CA ASP A 176 -6.53 1.13 26.68
C ASP A 176 -5.41 1.62 25.75
N VAL A 177 -5.72 2.66 24.97
CA VAL A 177 -4.79 3.36 24.07
C VAL A 177 -5.13 4.84 24.04
N SER A 178 -4.10 5.68 23.90
CA SER A 178 -4.28 7.10 23.60
C SER A 178 -4.20 7.30 22.10
N ALA A 179 -5.12 8.08 21.55
CA ALA A 179 -5.12 8.49 20.15
C ALA A 179 -5.37 9.99 20.12
N ALA A 180 -4.44 10.73 19.52
CA ALA A 180 -4.60 12.15 19.23
C ALA A 180 -4.90 12.30 17.74
N ASN A 181 -5.79 13.22 17.37
CA ASN A 181 -6.04 13.52 15.97
C ASN A 181 -4.89 14.35 15.41
N ASP A 182 -4.31 13.89 14.32
CA ASP A 182 -3.39 14.67 13.48
C ASP A 182 -4.04 14.84 12.10
N PRO A 183 -4.55 16.02 11.72
CA PRO A 183 -5.23 16.21 10.45
C PRO A 183 -4.33 15.93 9.23
N GLU A 184 -3.00 15.95 9.38
CA GLU A 184 -2.08 15.59 8.32
C GLU A 184 -1.82 14.07 8.35
N ALA A 185 -2.45 13.33 7.42
CA ALA A 185 -2.19 11.91 7.29
C ALA A 185 -0.79 11.66 6.70
N PRO A 186 -0.03 10.69 7.22
CA PRO A 186 1.23 10.31 6.61
C PRO A 186 0.99 9.72 5.22
N GLY A 187 1.89 9.99 4.27
CA GLY A 187 1.87 9.31 2.97
C GLY A 187 2.37 7.86 3.06
N LEU A 188 2.25 7.10 1.97
CA LEU A 188 2.70 5.70 1.91
C LEU A 188 4.19 5.50 2.26
N MET A 189 5.06 6.48 2.00
CA MET A 189 6.48 6.42 2.39
C MET A 189 6.73 6.38 3.90
N SER A 190 5.72 6.63 4.74
CA SER A 190 5.82 6.38 6.18
C SER A 190 6.03 4.90 6.52
N LEU A 191 5.57 3.98 5.66
CA LEU A 191 5.80 2.55 5.78
C LEU A 191 7.29 2.20 5.62
N ASP A 192 7.97 2.89 4.70
CA ASP A 192 9.41 2.78 4.46
C ASP A 192 10.20 3.24 5.70
N ALA A 193 9.85 4.42 6.22
CA ALA A 193 10.47 4.96 7.43
C ALA A 193 10.22 4.09 8.67
N TRP A 194 9.07 3.40 8.75
CA TRP A 194 8.80 2.45 9.83
C TRP A 194 9.67 1.19 9.72
N LEU A 195 9.83 0.64 8.51
CA LEU A 195 10.73 -0.50 8.28
C LEU A 195 12.21 -0.17 8.56
N ASP A 196 12.61 1.09 8.37
CA ASP A 196 13.96 1.59 8.68
C ASP A 196 14.17 1.92 10.17
N ALA A 197 13.12 1.84 11.01
CA ALA A 197 13.24 2.11 12.42
C ALA A 197 14.14 1.07 13.12
N PRO A 198 14.99 1.47 14.07
CA PRO A 198 15.79 0.53 14.83
C PRO A 198 14.89 -0.38 15.67
N SER A 199 15.33 -1.63 15.89
CA SER A 199 14.63 -2.58 16.76
C SER A 199 14.40 -2.01 18.16
N GLY A 200 13.32 -2.43 18.82
CA GLY A 200 12.79 -1.82 20.05
C GLY A 200 11.47 -1.08 19.79
N ASP A 201 11.05 -0.22 20.71
CA ASP A 201 9.70 0.38 20.71
C ASP A 201 9.32 1.10 19.41
N ALA A 202 10.30 1.65 18.68
CA ALA A 202 10.10 2.34 17.40
C ALA A 202 9.74 1.39 16.24
N HIS A 203 10.11 0.11 16.31
CA HIS A 203 9.81 -0.92 15.29
C HIS A 203 8.82 -1.97 15.81
N ASP A 204 9.00 -2.44 17.04
CA ASP A 204 8.35 -3.60 17.63
C ASP A 204 6.96 -3.30 18.20
N HIS A 205 6.08 -2.76 17.37
CA HIS A 205 4.68 -2.48 17.73
C HIS A 205 3.71 -2.86 16.60
N ALA A 206 2.44 -3.03 16.94
CA ALA A 206 1.36 -3.00 15.97
C ALA A 206 0.86 -1.55 15.83
N THR A 207 0.50 -1.15 14.62
CA THR A 207 -0.08 0.17 14.34
C THR A 207 -1.48 0.00 13.79
N LEU A 208 -2.47 0.62 14.43
CA LEU A 208 -3.76 0.90 13.81
C LEU A 208 -3.72 2.31 13.23
N LEU A 209 -3.74 2.40 11.90
CA LEU A 209 -3.93 3.66 11.20
C LEU A 209 -5.41 3.85 10.90
N VAL A 210 -5.98 4.99 11.27
CA VAL A 210 -7.35 5.40 10.92
C VAL A 210 -7.28 6.75 10.23
N VAL A 211 -7.76 6.81 8.99
CA VAL A 211 -7.76 8.03 8.18
C VAL A 211 -9.17 8.31 7.67
N ILE A 212 -9.70 9.51 7.90
CA ILE A 212 -11.06 9.91 7.51
C ILE A 212 -11.03 11.31 6.89
N GLU A 213 -11.58 11.44 5.69
CA GLU A 213 -11.84 12.71 5.01
C GLU A 213 -13.36 12.93 4.91
N LEU A 214 -13.85 14.02 5.50
CA LEU A 214 -15.23 14.49 5.38
C LEU A 214 -15.25 15.91 4.78
N HIS A 215 -16.34 16.24 4.12
CA HIS A 215 -16.55 17.56 3.53
C HIS A 215 -17.78 18.25 4.11
N SER A 216 -17.74 19.58 4.13
CA SER A 216 -18.94 20.39 4.29
C SER A 216 -19.79 20.27 3.03
N LEU A 217 -21.11 20.35 3.17
CA LEU A 217 -22.03 20.31 2.02
C LEU A 217 -22.71 21.67 1.79
N MET A 218 -22.97 22.44 2.86
CA MET A 218 -23.76 23.66 2.81
C MET A 218 -22.91 24.92 3.00
N ALA A 219 -22.13 25.00 4.08
CA ALA A 219 -21.33 26.17 4.43
C ALA A 219 -20.22 26.40 3.41
N GLU A 220 -19.57 25.31 3.00
CA GLU A 220 -18.63 25.27 1.89
C GLU A 220 -18.95 24.02 1.08
N ARG A 221 -19.13 24.19 -0.23
CA ARG A 221 -19.49 23.07 -1.10
C ARG A 221 -18.27 22.21 -1.37
N PRO A 222 -18.43 20.88 -1.45
CA PRO A 222 -17.30 20.00 -1.73
C PRO A 222 -16.70 20.32 -3.11
N PRO A 223 -15.37 20.24 -3.26
CA PRO A 223 -14.73 20.42 -4.56
C PRO A 223 -15.29 19.44 -5.60
N LYS A 224 -15.35 19.88 -6.87
CA LYS A 224 -15.74 18.97 -7.95
C LYS A 224 -14.70 17.85 -8.06
N GLY A 225 -15.16 16.60 -8.14
CA GLY A 225 -14.33 15.41 -8.22
C GLY A 225 -14.00 14.80 -6.85
N SER A 226 -14.35 15.46 -5.74
CA SER A 226 -13.99 15.01 -4.39
C SER A 226 -14.85 13.86 -3.88
N ALA A 227 -14.34 13.17 -2.86
CA ALA A 227 -15.03 12.10 -2.18
C ALA A 227 -14.75 12.11 -0.68
N GLU A 228 -15.76 11.85 0.12
CA GLU A 228 -15.53 11.46 1.51
C GLU A 228 -15.14 9.97 1.57
N ALA A 229 -14.15 9.65 2.40
CA ALA A 229 -13.75 8.26 2.64
C ALA A 229 -13.18 8.07 4.05
N GLY A 230 -13.24 6.83 4.52
CA GLY A 230 -12.62 6.39 5.76
C GLY A 230 -11.88 5.07 5.57
N VAL A 231 -10.72 4.95 6.18
CA VAL A 231 -9.85 3.77 6.11
C VAL A 231 -9.34 3.43 7.50
N ALA A 232 -9.33 2.15 7.85
CA ALA A 232 -8.67 1.62 9.04
C ALA A 232 -7.79 0.44 8.66
N LEU A 233 -6.50 0.48 9.00
CA LEU A 233 -5.53 -0.57 8.70
C LEU A 233 -4.75 -0.94 9.97
N LEU A 234 -4.90 -2.19 10.43
CA LEU A 234 -4.09 -2.77 11.49
C LEU A 234 -2.89 -3.47 10.88
N MET A 235 -1.70 -2.96 11.16
CA MET A 235 -0.44 -3.37 10.55
C MET A 235 0.61 -3.72 11.58
N ALA A 236 1.60 -4.52 11.19
CA ALA A 236 2.83 -4.77 11.96
C ALA A 236 3.97 -5.12 11.00
N PRO A 237 5.25 -4.89 11.35
CA PRO A 237 6.37 -5.45 10.60
C PRO A 237 6.27 -6.99 10.57
N GLU A 238 6.66 -7.61 9.46
CA GLU A 238 6.50 -9.06 9.28
C GLU A 238 7.19 -9.86 10.39
N ASP A 239 8.39 -9.46 10.80
CA ASP A 239 9.15 -10.13 11.85
C ASP A 239 8.45 -10.03 13.21
N VAL A 240 7.81 -8.90 13.52
CA VAL A 240 7.00 -8.70 14.73
C VAL A 240 5.77 -9.61 14.70
N ALA A 241 5.09 -9.69 13.56
CA ALA A 241 3.91 -10.54 13.38
C ALA A 241 4.26 -12.03 13.51
N GLN A 242 5.37 -12.48 12.92
CA GLN A 242 5.86 -13.85 13.04
C GLN A 242 6.20 -14.23 14.49
N ARG A 243 6.96 -13.39 15.21
CA ARG A 243 7.29 -13.61 16.63
C ARG A 243 6.03 -13.66 17.51
N SER A 244 5.04 -12.85 17.16
CA SER A 244 3.76 -12.74 17.87
C SER A 244 2.70 -13.75 17.41
N ARG A 245 3.03 -14.62 16.44
CA ARG A 245 2.14 -15.63 15.83
C ARG A 245 0.83 -15.03 15.30
N LEU A 246 0.91 -13.82 14.76
CA LEU A 246 -0.24 -13.14 14.14
C LEU A 246 -0.44 -13.66 12.72
N ALA A 247 -1.69 -13.83 12.31
CA ALA A 247 -2.04 -14.29 10.97
C ALA A 247 -2.28 -13.10 10.04
N PRO A 248 -1.38 -12.79 9.11
CA PRO A 248 -1.55 -11.67 8.19
C PRO A 248 -2.57 -11.97 7.07
N MET A 249 -3.34 -10.97 6.67
CA MET A 249 -4.23 -10.97 5.51
C MET A 249 -3.51 -10.63 4.21
N ALA A 250 -2.56 -9.70 4.27
CA ALA A 250 -1.72 -9.31 3.14
C ALA A 250 -0.31 -8.88 3.59
N GLN A 251 0.63 -8.87 2.66
CA GLN A 251 1.96 -8.28 2.76
C GLN A 251 2.00 -7.01 1.91
N ILE A 252 2.38 -5.91 2.54
CA ILE A 252 2.59 -4.60 1.92
C ILE A 252 4.10 -4.41 1.83
N HIS A 253 4.65 -4.52 0.62
CA HIS A 253 6.08 -4.38 0.41
C HIS A 253 6.51 -2.91 0.38
N ARG A 254 7.80 -2.68 0.63
CA ARG A 254 8.41 -1.36 0.74
C ARG A 254 8.00 -0.48 -0.47
N PRO A 255 7.30 0.65 -0.23
CA PRO A 255 6.93 1.54 -1.31
C PRO A 255 8.17 2.27 -1.84
N ARG A 256 8.09 2.72 -3.10
CA ARG A 256 9.15 3.50 -3.73
C ARG A 256 8.60 4.83 -4.23
N GLN A 257 9.23 5.91 -3.78
CA GLN A 257 8.99 7.25 -4.28
C GLN A 257 9.85 7.56 -5.52
N GLY A 258 9.25 8.27 -6.45
CA GLY A 258 9.90 8.94 -7.57
C GLY A 258 9.02 10.06 -8.10
N THR A 259 9.04 10.27 -9.41
CA THR A 259 8.22 11.28 -10.11
C THR A 259 7.64 10.67 -11.38
N VAL A 260 6.72 11.38 -12.05
CA VAL A 260 6.17 10.97 -13.36
C VAL A 260 7.28 10.66 -14.38
N ALA A 261 8.39 11.42 -14.35
CA ALA A 261 9.51 11.22 -15.26
C ALA A 261 10.34 9.96 -14.96
N THR A 262 10.28 9.44 -13.73
CA THR A 262 11.08 8.29 -13.28
C THR A 262 10.23 7.04 -13.02
N LEU A 263 8.96 7.02 -13.43
CA LEU A 263 8.01 5.95 -13.11
C LEU A 263 8.51 4.55 -13.48
N ARG A 264 9.26 4.42 -14.57
CA ARG A 264 9.82 3.13 -14.99
C ARG A 264 10.81 2.56 -13.97
N ASP A 265 11.71 3.41 -13.46
CA ASP A 265 12.69 3.00 -12.46
C ASP A 265 12.01 2.78 -11.10
N THR A 266 11.08 3.67 -10.73
CA THR A 266 10.26 3.52 -9.53
C THR A 266 9.50 2.18 -9.53
N LEU A 267 8.90 1.82 -10.67
CA LEU A 267 8.20 0.55 -10.87
C LEU A 267 9.15 -0.64 -10.74
N ALA A 268 10.32 -0.59 -11.38
CA ALA A 268 11.31 -1.67 -11.29
C ALA A 268 11.75 -1.94 -9.85
N PHE A 269 11.97 -0.88 -9.06
CA PHE A 269 12.26 -1.01 -7.63
C PHE A 269 11.07 -1.57 -6.84
N ALA A 270 9.85 -1.07 -7.06
CA ALA A 270 8.65 -1.56 -6.38
C ALA A 270 8.42 -3.07 -6.64
N LEU A 271 8.58 -3.52 -7.89
CA LEU A 271 8.48 -4.94 -8.25
C LEU A 271 9.56 -5.78 -7.58
N ARG A 272 10.79 -5.25 -7.54
CA ARG A 272 11.92 -5.92 -6.88
C ARG A 272 11.63 -6.07 -5.38
N TRP A 273 11.19 -5.01 -4.70
CA TRP A 273 10.83 -5.06 -3.27
C TRP A 273 9.65 -6.00 -3.01
N GLY A 274 8.71 -6.04 -3.95
CA GLY A 274 7.58 -6.97 -3.94
C GLY A 274 7.95 -8.44 -4.18
N GLU A 275 9.21 -8.73 -4.54
CA GLU A 275 9.66 -10.04 -5.01
C GLU A 275 8.68 -10.63 -6.06
N THR A 276 8.24 -9.76 -6.96
CA THR A 276 7.14 -10.05 -7.89
C THR A 276 7.58 -9.85 -9.33
N ASP A 277 7.40 -10.89 -10.14
CA ASP A 277 7.57 -10.79 -11.58
C ASP A 277 6.51 -9.88 -12.20
N ALA A 278 6.92 -8.99 -13.10
CA ALA A 278 6.01 -8.06 -13.77
C ALA A 278 4.81 -8.76 -14.43
N GLY A 279 5.03 -9.94 -15.02
CA GLY A 279 3.97 -10.73 -15.66
C GLY A 279 2.93 -11.32 -14.69
N ALA A 280 3.21 -11.33 -13.38
CA ALA A 280 2.26 -11.77 -12.35
C ALA A 280 1.30 -10.66 -11.90
N ILE A 281 1.65 -9.39 -12.14
CA ILE A 281 0.77 -8.25 -11.83
C ILE A 281 -0.31 -8.15 -12.91
N GLN A 282 -1.56 -8.22 -12.48
CA GLN A 282 -2.74 -8.12 -13.37
C GLN A 282 -3.60 -6.89 -13.08
N HIS A 283 -3.42 -6.28 -11.91
CA HIS A 283 -4.24 -5.19 -11.41
C HIS A 283 -3.38 -4.03 -10.88
N LEU A 284 -3.77 -2.82 -11.28
CA LEU A 284 -3.19 -1.54 -10.88
C LEU A 284 -4.28 -0.71 -10.20
N TRP A 285 -4.04 -0.36 -8.93
CA TRP A 285 -4.87 0.54 -8.14
C TRP A 285 -4.19 1.90 -8.08
N HIS A 286 -4.85 2.95 -8.57
CA HIS A 286 -4.23 4.27 -8.62
C HIS A 286 -5.18 5.44 -8.38
N SER A 287 -4.62 6.55 -7.92
CA SER A 287 -5.31 7.86 -7.83
C SER A 287 -4.29 8.99 -7.63
N GLY A 288 -4.73 10.22 -7.90
CA GLY A 288 -3.96 11.46 -7.90
C GLY A 288 -3.22 11.73 -9.21
N PHE A 289 -3.38 10.88 -10.23
CA PHE A 289 -2.74 11.05 -11.53
C PHE A 289 -3.63 11.89 -12.44
N ASP A 290 -3.10 13.02 -12.92
CA ASP A 290 -3.75 13.73 -14.02
C ASP A 290 -3.69 12.90 -15.32
N ARG A 291 -4.37 13.36 -16.38
CA ARG A 291 -4.42 12.61 -17.66
C ARG A 291 -3.03 12.29 -18.23
N VAL A 292 -2.06 13.17 -18.06
CA VAL A 292 -0.69 12.98 -18.58
C VAL A 292 0.07 11.99 -17.70
N GLY A 293 -0.02 12.14 -16.39
CA GLY A 293 0.54 11.24 -15.39
C GLY A 293 -0.01 9.81 -15.53
N GLN A 294 -1.32 9.66 -15.73
CA GLN A 294 -1.97 8.37 -15.95
C GLN A 294 -1.44 7.71 -17.23
N GLN A 295 -1.34 8.45 -18.33
CA GLN A 295 -0.75 7.92 -19.57
C GLN A 295 0.71 7.49 -19.37
N ALA A 296 1.49 8.27 -18.61
CA ALA A 296 2.86 7.94 -18.29
C ALA A 296 2.95 6.68 -17.40
N LEU A 297 2.08 6.54 -16.40
CA LEU A 297 1.96 5.35 -15.54
C LEU A 297 1.63 4.11 -16.37
N LEU A 298 0.59 4.17 -17.20
CA LEU A 298 0.20 3.07 -18.08
C LEU A 298 1.25 2.74 -19.14
N SER A 299 2.03 3.73 -19.58
CA SER A 299 3.18 3.50 -20.45
C SER A 299 4.31 2.78 -19.71
N ALA A 300 4.61 3.19 -18.47
CA ALA A 300 5.63 2.59 -17.63
C ALA A 300 5.29 1.14 -17.26
N THR A 301 4.03 0.83 -16.94
CA THR A 301 3.59 -0.54 -16.66
C THR A 301 3.75 -1.46 -17.88
N ARG A 302 3.30 -1.01 -19.06
CA ARG A 302 3.47 -1.75 -20.32
C ARG A 302 4.94 -1.97 -20.67
N ALA A 303 5.77 -0.91 -20.57
CA ALA A 303 7.20 -1.01 -20.81
C ALA A 303 7.94 -1.88 -19.77
N GLY A 304 7.39 -1.99 -18.56
CA GLY A 304 7.86 -2.86 -17.49
C GLY A 304 7.42 -4.33 -17.65
N GLY A 305 6.66 -4.67 -18.69
CA GLY A 305 6.18 -6.04 -18.93
C GLY A 305 4.93 -6.44 -18.14
N ILE A 306 4.23 -5.47 -17.53
CA ILE A 306 2.96 -5.69 -16.86
C ILE A 306 1.84 -5.68 -17.90
N THR A 307 1.05 -6.75 -17.92
CA THR A 307 -0.13 -6.87 -18.78
C THR A 307 -1.38 -6.81 -17.92
N LEU A 308 -1.94 -5.60 -17.79
CA LEU A 308 -3.19 -5.39 -17.06
C LEU A 308 -4.33 -6.15 -17.76
N MET A 309 -5.22 -6.77 -16.98
CA MET A 309 -6.39 -7.46 -17.51
C MET A 309 -7.28 -6.48 -18.30
N ALA A 310 -7.57 -6.76 -19.57
CA ALA A 310 -8.37 -5.88 -20.43
C ALA A 310 -9.67 -6.52 -20.94
N GLU A 311 -9.83 -7.84 -20.81
CA GLU A 311 -10.80 -8.62 -21.60
C GLU A 311 -11.83 -9.40 -20.75
N GLN A 312 -11.95 -9.09 -19.45
CA GLN A 312 -12.90 -9.75 -18.55
C GLN A 312 -13.87 -8.75 -17.89
N ARG A 313 -14.84 -9.27 -17.13
CA ARG A 313 -15.82 -8.48 -16.34
C ARG A 313 -15.15 -7.58 -15.28
N ILE A 314 -13.85 -7.77 -15.02
CA ILE A 314 -13.04 -6.99 -14.08
C ILE A 314 -11.90 -6.35 -14.87
N SER A 315 -11.80 -5.02 -14.83
CA SER A 315 -10.68 -4.27 -15.43
C SER A 315 -9.39 -4.52 -14.64
N GLY A 316 -8.23 -4.50 -15.31
CA GLY A 316 -6.92 -4.52 -14.67
C GLY A 316 -6.45 -3.14 -14.22
N GLU A 317 -7.09 -2.07 -14.70
CA GLU A 317 -6.83 -0.70 -14.24
C GLU A 317 -8.00 -0.20 -13.39
N HIS A 318 -7.68 0.20 -12.16
CA HIS A 318 -8.62 0.72 -11.16
C HIS A 318 -8.22 2.15 -10.79
N ASP A 319 -8.85 3.11 -11.47
CA ASP A 319 -8.70 4.55 -11.24
C ASP A 319 -9.70 5.00 -10.17
N LEU A 320 -9.22 5.22 -8.95
CA LEU A 320 -10.07 5.57 -7.81
C LEU A 320 -10.65 6.98 -7.91
N ASP A 321 -9.99 7.91 -8.60
CA ASP A 321 -10.52 9.27 -8.81
C ASP A 321 -11.76 9.21 -9.70
N ARG A 322 -11.75 8.29 -10.68
CA ARG A 322 -12.90 8.08 -11.58
C ARG A 322 -14.04 7.31 -10.91
N THR A 323 -13.72 6.33 -10.05
CA THR A 323 -14.75 5.45 -9.44
C THR A 323 -15.32 6.00 -8.15
N VAL A 324 -14.46 6.48 -7.25
CA VAL A 324 -14.80 6.96 -5.92
C VAL A 324 -14.80 8.49 -5.87
N GLY A 325 -13.78 9.12 -6.46
CA GLY A 325 -13.45 10.54 -6.33
C GLY A 325 -12.18 10.76 -5.51
N ASP A 326 -11.64 11.97 -5.54
CA ASP A 326 -10.46 12.36 -4.76
C ASP A 326 -10.81 12.41 -3.27
N SER A 327 -10.32 11.43 -2.52
CA SER A 327 -10.60 11.28 -1.10
C SER A 327 -9.60 11.94 -0.16
N GLY A 328 -8.90 12.98 -0.65
CA GLY A 328 -8.04 13.84 0.17
C GLY A 328 -6.99 13.06 0.96
N ILE A 329 -6.93 13.27 2.27
CA ILE A 329 -5.92 12.63 3.14
C ILE A 329 -6.04 11.10 3.17
N ALA A 330 -7.22 10.55 2.86
CA ALA A 330 -7.47 9.12 2.86
C ALA A 330 -7.06 8.43 1.55
N ALA A 331 -6.73 9.18 0.49
CA ALA A 331 -6.63 8.64 -0.86
C ALA A 331 -5.45 7.67 -1.06
N ASP A 332 -4.31 7.92 -0.42
CA ASP A 332 -3.17 7.00 -0.36
C ASP A 332 -3.56 5.65 0.25
N TRP A 333 -4.19 5.72 1.42
CA TRP A 333 -4.55 4.56 2.22
C TRP A 333 -5.74 3.81 1.67
N LEU A 334 -6.66 4.50 0.99
CA LEU A 334 -7.80 3.89 0.30
C LEU A 334 -7.30 3.03 -0.85
N ALA A 335 -6.38 3.53 -1.67
CA ALA A 335 -5.76 2.74 -2.73
C ALA A 335 -5.07 1.49 -2.20
N LEU A 336 -4.32 1.62 -1.12
CA LEU A 336 -3.67 0.50 -0.46
C LEU A 336 -4.68 -0.50 0.12
N ALA A 337 -5.73 -0.02 0.79
CA ALA A 337 -6.77 -0.84 1.42
C ALA A 337 -7.55 -1.65 0.37
N CYS A 338 -7.96 -1.01 -0.74
CA CYS A 338 -8.64 -1.69 -1.83
C CYS A 338 -7.75 -2.75 -2.49
N ALA A 339 -6.46 -2.45 -2.70
CA ALA A 339 -5.50 -3.43 -3.21
C ALA A 339 -5.32 -4.62 -2.26
N CYS A 340 -5.23 -4.40 -0.96
CA CYS A 340 -5.13 -5.47 0.04
C CYS A 340 -6.40 -6.35 0.06
N ASP A 341 -7.58 -5.73 0.08
CA ASP A 341 -8.88 -6.42 0.05
C ASP A 341 -9.04 -7.26 -1.23
N PHE A 342 -8.66 -6.70 -2.37
CA PHE A 342 -8.70 -7.42 -3.65
C PHE A 342 -7.69 -8.57 -3.69
N ALA A 343 -6.45 -8.34 -3.25
CA ALA A 343 -5.42 -9.39 -3.15
C ALA A 343 -5.91 -10.55 -2.28
N GLN A 344 -6.52 -10.25 -1.14
CA GLN A 344 -7.05 -11.27 -0.24
C GLN A 344 -8.20 -12.07 -0.89
N THR A 345 -9.11 -11.38 -1.59
CA THR A 345 -10.31 -11.98 -2.16
C THR A 345 -10.02 -12.80 -3.41
N PHE A 346 -9.18 -12.30 -4.32
CA PHE A 346 -8.94 -12.89 -5.64
C PHE A 346 -7.54 -13.49 -5.81
N GLY A 347 -6.62 -13.21 -4.88
CA GLY A 347 -5.22 -13.61 -4.98
C GLY A 347 -4.41 -12.72 -5.93
N GLY A 348 -3.17 -13.13 -6.15
CA GLY A 348 -2.23 -12.44 -7.04
C GLY A 348 -1.66 -11.14 -6.46
N PRO A 349 -0.46 -10.74 -6.90
CA PRO A 349 0.12 -9.48 -6.50
C PRO A 349 -0.60 -8.30 -7.15
N GLN A 350 -0.73 -7.21 -6.39
CA GLN A 350 -1.41 -5.98 -6.79
C GLN A 350 -0.39 -4.84 -6.84
N LEU A 351 -0.46 -4.02 -7.88
CA LEU A 351 0.32 -2.79 -7.96
C LEU A 351 -0.52 -1.63 -7.43
N VAL A 352 0.04 -0.84 -6.51
CA VAL A 352 -0.55 0.39 -6.01
C VAL A 352 0.30 1.55 -6.51
N ALA A 353 -0.33 2.58 -7.06
CA ALA A 353 0.34 3.80 -7.47
C ALA A 353 -0.41 5.03 -6.96
N ARG A 354 0.32 5.98 -6.39
CA ARG A 354 -0.22 7.23 -5.89
C ARG A 354 0.57 8.39 -6.45
N GLN A 355 -0.12 9.46 -6.81
CA GLN A 355 0.52 10.72 -7.14
C GLN A 355 0.00 11.83 -6.22
N SER A 356 0.93 12.52 -5.56
CA SER A 356 0.64 13.70 -4.74
C SER A 356 1.59 14.82 -5.14
N GLY A 357 1.05 15.88 -5.74
CA GLY A 357 1.84 16.95 -6.34
C GLY A 357 2.84 16.40 -7.38
N ARG A 358 4.14 16.48 -7.07
CA ARG A 358 5.23 16.03 -7.94
C ARG A 358 5.72 14.63 -7.64
N GLU A 359 5.30 14.06 -6.52
CA GLU A 359 5.77 12.79 -6.03
C GLU A 359 4.86 11.67 -6.53
N SER A 360 5.46 10.61 -7.03
CA SER A 360 4.76 9.38 -7.43
C SER A 360 5.29 8.23 -6.57
N ILE A 361 4.40 7.56 -5.85
CA ILE A 361 4.74 6.44 -4.99
C ILE A 361 4.15 5.16 -5.59
N LEU A 362 4.98 4.15 -5.77
CA LEU A 362 4.54 2.82 -6.22
C LEU A 362 4.85 1.78 -5.15
N GLY A 363 3.93 0.84 -4.93
CA GLY A 363 4.11 -0.26 -4.00
C GLY A 363 3.47 -1.54 -4.50
N VAL A 364 3.91 -2.68 -3.98
CA VAL A 364 3.35 -3.99 -4.31
C VAL A 364 2.72 -4.59 -3.07
N VAL A 365 1.50 -5.09 -3.23
CA VAL A 365 0.77 -5.82 -2.19
C VAL A 365 0.60 -7.27 -2.63
N ARG A 366 0.74 -8.22 -1.70
CA ARG A 366 0.56 -9.65 -1.93
C ARG A 366 -0.37 -10.23 -0.88
N ALA A 367 -1.19 -11.20 -1.27
CA ALA A 367 -1.93 -12.00 -0.29
C ALA A 367 -1.00 -12.97 0.43
N THR A 368 -1.23 -13.18 1.73
CA THR A 368 -0.39 -14.06 2.55
C THR A 368 -0.72 -15.54 2.44
N ASN A 369 -1.76 -15.94 1.68
CA ASN A 369 -2.03 -17.35 1.36
C ASN A 369 -2.85 -17.58 0.08
N ARG A 370 -2.17 -18.08 -0.97
CA ARG A 370 -2.35 -19.45 -1.45
C ARG A 370 -0.95 -20.02 -1.65
N PRO A 371 -0.63 -21.25 -1.21
CA PRO A 371 0.63 -21.87 -1.61
C PRO A 371 0.67 -21.91 -3.14
N SER A 372 1.64 -21.22 -3.74
CA SER A 372 2.05 -21.54 -5.10
C SER A 372 2.49 -22.99 -5.05
N PHE A 373 1.69 -23.88 -5.65
CA PHE A 373 2.17 -25.21 -5.97
C PHE A 373 3.47 -24.99 -6.76
N PRO A 374 4.59 -25.66 -6.41
CA PRO A 374 5.75 -25.64 -7.27
C PRO A 374 5.29 -26.14 -8.63
N ALA A 375 5.60 -25.38 -9.69
CA ALA A 375 5.48 -25.87 -11.05
C ALA A 375 6.18 -27.23 -11.09
N SER A 376 5.41 -28.27 -11.34
CA SER A 376 5.84 -29.66 -11.37
C SER A 376 6.99 -29.83 -12.39
N LEU A 377 8.08 -30.41 -11.89
CA LEU A 377 9.18 -31.16 -12.52
C LEU A 377 9.53 -30.89 -13.99
#